data_AF-A0A9P0G3N9-F1
#
_entry.id   AF-A0A9P0G3N9-F1
#
_cell.length_a   1.000
_cell.length_b   1.000
_cell.length_c   1.000
_cell.angle_alpha   90.00
_cell.angle_beta   90.00
_cell.angle_gamma   90.00
#
_symmetry.space_group_name_H-M   'P 1'
#
loop_
_entity.id
_entity.type
_entity.pdbx_description
1 polymer ?
#
loop_
_entity_poly.entity_id
_entity_poly.type
_entity_poly.pdbx_seq_one_letter_code
_entity_poly.pdbx_strand_id
1 'polypeptide(L)'
;MLKVHLENKILTLQTEEDADRLIVTTAISISSSYEVVKIVGEDIDLLVLLCGLSRDGGDHILPRNIPNNSIIFVKCGRDKNPDVTYSTNSFKQLSQPGIALFLHACSGCDTSAPFGQGKNKFLSTKKKQLRFEQNAEVFLSSNATPE
;
A
#
# COMPACT_ATOMS: atom_id res chain seq x y z
N MET A 1 4.22 -3.41 -28.28
CA MET A 1 5.66 -3.06 -28.45
C MET A 1 6.37 -2.80 -27.12
N LEU A 2 5.78 -2.08 -26.15
CA LEU A 2 6.44 -1.85 -24.86
C LEU A 2 6.69 -3.13 -24.04
N LYS A 3 5.69 -4.02 -23.91
CA LYS A 3 5.81 -5.32 -23.23
C LYS A 3 7.03 -6.13 -23.69
N VAL A 4 7.06 -6.46 -24.99
CA VAL A 4 8.16 -7.23 -25.61
C VAL A 4 9.51 -6.54 -25.44
N HIS A 5 9.55 -5.20 -25.45
CA HIS A 5 10.79 -4.46 -25.24
C HIS A 5 11.33 -4.58 -23.81
N LEU A 6 10.44 -4.55 -22.81
CA LEU A 6 10.80 -4.67 -21.40
C LEU A 6 11.19 -6.11 -21.04
N GLU A 7 10.41 -7.10 -21.49
CA GLU A 7 10.66 -8.53 -21.24
C GLU A 7 12.04 -8.99 -21.72
N ASN A 8 12.56 -8.36 -22.77
CA ASN A 8 13.90 -8.66 -23.31
C ASN A 8 15.07 -8.03 -22.53
N LYS A 9 14.80 -7.16 -21.55
CA LYS A 9 15.83 -6.39 -20.84
C LYS A 9 15.79 -6.53 -19.34
N ILE A 10 14.59 -6.68 -18.77
CA ILE A 10 14.35 -6.77 -17.33
C ILE A 10 13.28 -7.82 -17.06
N LEU A 11 13.35 -8.43 -15.88
CA LEU A 11 12.27 -9.28 -15.40
C LEU A 11 10.98 -8.46 -15.39
N THR A 12 10.00 -8.91 -16.16
CA THR A 12 8.69 -8.27 -16.28
C THR A 12 7.65 -9.24 -15.77
N LEU A 13 6.89 -8.80 -14.77
CA LEU A 13 5.78 -9.57 -14.20
C LEU A 13 4.46 -8.93 -14.63
N GLN A 14 3.43 -9.75 -14.84
CA GLN A 14 2.09 -9.30 -15.20
C GLN A 14 1.07 -10.00 -14.29
N THR A 15 -0.05 -9.33 -14.06
CA THR A 15 -1.22 -9.87 -13.36
C THR A 15 -2.48 -9.48 -14.12
N GLU A 16 -3.47 -10.35 -14.11
CA GLU A 16 -4.82 -10.06 -14.61
C GLU A 16 -5.66 -9.26 -13.59
N GLU A 17 -5.20 -9.23 -12.33
CA GLU A 17 -5.83 -8.52 -11.23
C GLU A 17 -5.18 -7.14 -11.04
N ASP A 18 -4.58 -6.89 -9.87
CA ASP A 18 -4.06 -5.60 -9.45
C ASP A 18 -2.53 -5.56 -9.48
N ALA A 19 -1.98 -4.72 -10.36
CA ALA A 19 -0.55 -4.51 -10.50
C ALA A 19 0.09 -3.88 -9.25
N ASP A 20 -0.62 -2.99 -8.55
CA ASP A 20 -0.10 -2.32 -7.37
C ASP A 20 0.13 -3.32 -6.24
N ARG A 21 -0.81 -4.25 -6.06
CA ARG A 21 -0.65 -5.37 -5.12
C ARG A 21 0.52 -6.27 -5.54
N LEU A 22 0.66 -6.61 -6.81
CA LEU A 22 1.78 -7.46 -7.29
C LEU A 22 3.15 -6.79 -7.03
N ILE A 23 3.26 -5.49 -7.29
CA ILE A 23 4.49 -4.72 -7.06
C ILE A 23 4.88 -4.75 -5.58
N VAL A 24 3.94 -4.44 -4.68
CA VAL A 24 4.19 -4.36 -3.24
C VAL A 24 4.51 -5.74 -2.66
N THR A 25 3.74 -6.76 -3.01
CA THR A 25 3.95 -8.13 -2.51
C THR A 25 5.29 -8.71 -3.00
N THR A 26 5.67 -8.44 -4.26
CA THR A 26 6.98 -8.82 -4.79
C THR A 26 8.09 -8.17 -3.97
N ALA A 27 8.03 -6.86 -3.75
CA ALA A 27 9.03 -6.14 -2.96
C ALA A 27 9.16 -6.69 -1.54
N ILE A 28 8.03 -6.99 -0.89
CA ILE A 28 7.98 -7.63 0.42
C ILE A 28 8.66 -9.00 0.40
N SER A 29 8.33 -9.85 -0.57
CA SER A 29 8.85 -11.22 -0.67
C SER A 29 10.38 -11.26 -0.81
N ILE A 30 10.95 -10.35 -1.62
CA ILE A 30 12.38 -10.31 -1.89
C ILE A 30 13.18 -9.50 -0.85
N SER A 31 12.51 -8.72 0.00
CA SER A 31 13.17 -7.80 0.95
C SER A 31 14.17 -8.45 1.89
N SER A 32 13.99 -9.74 2.22
CA SER A 32 14.93 -10.50 3.05
C SER A 32 16.24 -10.83 2.35
N SER A 33 16.26 -10.79 1.01
CA SER A 33 17.40 -11.18 0.18
C SER A 33 18.29 -10.00 -0.23
N TYR A 34 17.89 -8.77 0.08
CA TYR A 34 18.59 -7.56 -0.32
C TYR A 34 18.70 -6.58 0.84
N GLU A 35 19.76 -5.77 0.84
CA GLU A 35 19.93 -4.71 1.84
C GLU A 35 18.83 -3.64 1.73
N VAL A 36 18.48 -3.26 0.49
CA VAL A 36 17.45 -2.28 0.18
C VAL A 36 16.70 -2.69 -1.09
N VAL A 37 15.38 -2.71 -1.01
CA VAL A 37 14.45 -2.86 -2.14
C VAL A 37 13.74 -1.53 -2.37
N LYS A 38 13.70 -1.07 -3.62
CA LYS A 38 13.02 0.18 -4.00
C LYS A 38 11.79 -0.11 -4.84
N ILE A 39 10.65 0.41 -4.41
CA ILE A 39 9.43 0.51 -5.21
C ILE A 39 9.41 1.90 -5.82
N VAL A 40 9.30 2.00 -7.14
CA VAL A 40 9.29 3.29 -7.85
C VAL A 40 7.94 3.46 -8.53
N GLY A 41 7.26 4.57 -8.31
CA GLY A 41 5.97 4.85 -8.94
C GLY A 41 5.45 6.24 -8.62
N GLU A 42 4.46 6.71 -9.38
CA GLU A 42 3.81 7.99 -9.10
C GLU A 42 2.67 7.87 -8.09
N ASP A 43 2.03 6.69 -8.01
CA ASP A 43 0.84 6.51 -7.19
C ASP A 43 1.18 6.37 -5.70
N ILE A 44 0.45 7.11 -4.86
CA ILE A 44 0.59 7.03 -3.41
C ILE A 44 -0.06 5.77 -2.84
N ASP A 45 -1.00 5.17 -3.57
CA ASP A 45 -1.70 3.96 -3.15
C ASP A 45 -0.71 2.78 -2.99
N LEU A 46 0.38 2.74 -3.76
CA LEU A 46 1.53 1.82 -3.55
C LEU A 46 2.12 1.92 -2.14
N LEU A 47 2.26 3.14 -1.61
CA LEU A 47 2.78 3.34 -0.26
C LEU A 47 1.77 2.94 0.81
N VAL A 48 0.48 3.16 0.56
CA VAL A 48 -0.60 2.75 1.48
C VAL A 48 -0.66 1.23 1.56
N LEU A 49 -0.62 0.55 0.42
CA LEU A 49 -0.53 -0.91 0.33
C LEU A 49 0.73 -1.44 1.01
N LEU A 50 1.89 -0.81 0.78
CA LEU A 50 3.14 -1.19 1.45
C LEU A 50 3.01 -1.08 2.98
N CYS A 51 2.45 0.02 3.49
CA CYS A 51 2.23 0.19 4.93
C CYS A 51 1.30 -0.89 5.50
N GLY A 52 0.21 -1.20 4.78
CA GLY A 52 -0.79 -2.20 5.16
C GLY A 52 -0.22 -3.62 5.19
N LEU A 53 0.37 -4.05 4.09
CA LEU A 53 0.80 -5.44 3.87
C LEU A 53 2.09 -5.80 4.61
N SER A 54 3.01 -4.84 4.81
CA SER A 54 4.31 -5.12 5.44
C SER A 54 4.24 -5.39 6.95
N ARG A 55 3.16 -4.96 7.60
CA ARG A 55 3.08 -4.86 9.07
C ARG A 55 2.05 -5.80 9.69
N ASP A 56 0.91 -6.02 9.04
CA ASP A 56 -0.16 -6.88 9.60
C ASP A 56 -0.21 -8.29 9.01
N GLY A 57 0.63 -8.67 8.04
CA GLY A 57 0.59 -10.03 7.48
C GLY A 57 -0.83 -10.40 7.01
N GLY A 58 -1.54 -9.45 6.38
CA GLY A 58 -2.91 -9.61 5.88
C GLY A 58 -3.06 -10.73 4.84
N ASP A 59 -1.94 -11.33 4.45
CA ASP A 59 -1.86 -12.56 3.69
C ASP A 59 -0.89 -13.49 4.44
N HIS A 60 -1.33 -14.70 4.79
CA HIS A 60 -0.54 -15.68 5.56
C HIS A 60 0.73 -16.11 4.83
N ILE A 61 0.84 -15.74 3.56
CA ILE A 61 1.91 -16.06 2.62
C ILE A 61 3.10 -15.09 2.75
N LEU A 62 2.91 -13.88 3.29
CA LEU A 62 4.00 -12.89 3.38
C LEU A 62 4.79 -12.97 4.69
N PRO A 63 6.10 -12.64 4.68
CA PRO A 63 6.93 -12.69 5.89
C PRO A 63 6.42 -11.73 6.97
N ARG A 64 6.16 -12.27 8.17
CA ARG A 64 5.91 -11.44 9.37
C ARG A 64 7.24 -10.89 9.87
N ASN A 65 7.31 -9.58 10.16
CA ASN A 65 8.52 -8.83 10.52
C ASN A 65 9.51 -8.60 9.36
N ILE A 66 9.10 -7.82 8.37
CA ILE A 66 10.05 -7.20 7.45
C ILE A 66 10.98 -6.27 8.25
N PRO A 67 12.32 -6.36 8.11
CA PRO A 67 13.23 -5.44 8.77
C PRO A 67 12.85 -4.00 8.43
N ASN A 68 12.56 -3.20 9.47
CA ASN A 68 12.23 -1.79 9.33
C ASN A 68 13.31 -1.11 8.48
N ASN A 69 12.92 -0.60 7.31
CA ASN A 69 13.74 0.14 6.32
C ASN A 69 14.42 -0.68 5.20
N SER A 70 14.19 -2.00 5.10
CA SER A 70 14.66 -2.77 3.92
C SER A 70 13.87 -2.45 2.65
N ILE A 71 12.68 -1.86 2.75
CA ILE A 71 11.85 -1.47 1.60
C ILE A 71 11.61 0.04 1.63
N ILE A 72 11.85 0.68 0.49
CA ILE A 72 11.75 2.12 0.29
C ILE A 72 10.82 2.40 -0.89
N PHE A 73 9.85 3.29 -0.72
CA PHE A 73 9.05 3.79 -1.82
C PHE A 73 9.62 5.11 -2.34
N VAL A 74 9.85 5.19 -3.65
CA VAL A 74 10.30 6.40 -4.35
C VAL A 74 9.14 6.89 -5.19
N LYS A 75 8.53 7.98 -4.74
CA LYS A 75 7.51 8.69 -5.49
C LYS A 75 8.17 9.51 -6.58
N CYS A 76 7.90 9.18 -7.83
CA CYS A 76 8.37 10.00 -8.95
C CYS A 76 7.76 11.41 -8.87
N GLY A 77 8.64 12.40 -8.97
CA GLY A 77 8.25 13.80 -9.06
C GLY A 77 7.54 14.11 -10.37
N ARG A 78 6.67 15.12 -10.36
CA ARG A 78 6.09 15.69 -11.59
C ARG A 78 6.66 17.08 -11.85
N ASP A 79 6.95 17.35 -13.11
CA ASP A 79 7.48 18.61 -13.62
C ASP A 79 8.82 19.00 -12.98
N LYS A 80 8.83 20.10 -12.21
CA LYS A 80 10.01 20.64 -11.52
C LYS A 80 10.19 20.07 -10.11
N ASN A 81 9.27 19.21 -9.66
CA ASN A 81 9.36 18.63 -8.33
C ASN A 81 10.32 17.44 -8.36
N PRO A 82 11.25 17.34 -7.39
CA PRO A 82 12.12 16.18 -7.29
C PRO A 82 11.36 14.93 -6.84
N ASP A 83 11.96 13.77 -7.06
CA ASP A 83 11.50 12.52 -6.48
C ASP A 83 11.51 12.59 -4.95
N VAL A 84 10.50 12.00 -4.32
CA VAL A 84 10.36 11.97 -2.86
C VAL A 84 10.40 10.54 -2.37
N THR A 85 11.19 10.29 -1.33
CA THR A 85 11.37 8.96 -0.77
C THR A 85 10.60 8.81 0.54
N TYR A 86 9.92 7.67 0.69
CA TYR A 86 9.15 7.29 1.86
C TYR A 86 9.56 5.91 2.36
N SER A 87 9.59 5.74 3.68
CA SER A 87 9.67 4.42 4.31
C SER A 87 8.31 4.04 4.88
N THR A 88 8.16 2.77 5.28
CA THR A 88 6.98 2.28 6.01
C THR A 88 6.71 3.01 7.33
N ASN A 89 7.69 3.79 7.82
CA ASN A 89 7.59 4.60 9.03
C ASN A 89 7.26 6.08 8.76
N SER A 90 7.22 6.51 7.49
CA SER A 90 6.96 7.91 7.13
C SER A 90 5.56 8.39 7.53
N PHE A 91 4.57 7.50 7.65
CA PHE A 91 3.19 7.85 7.99
C PHE A 91 2.77 7.33 9.36
N LYS A 92 3.00 8.14 10.41
CA LYS A 92 2.56 7.82 11.79
C LYS A 92 1.05 7.63 11.93
N GLN A 93 0.25 8.26 11.08
CA GLN A 93 -1.22 8.12 11.09
C GLN A 93 -1.70 6.81 10.45
N LEU A 94 -0.84 6.14 9.68
CA LEU A 94 -1.03 4.82 9.11
C LEU A 94 -0.27 3.76 9.94
N SER A 95 0.08 4.10 11.19
CA SER A 95 0.83 3.22 12.10
C SER A 95 0.08 1.94 12.46
N GLN A 96 -1.24 1.94 12.28
CA GLN A 96 -2.09 0.75 12.30
C GLN A 96 -2.36 0.33 10.84
N PRO A 97 -1.79 -0.79 10.38
CA PRO A 97 -1.82 -1.17 8.97
C PRO A 97 -3.23 -1.48 8.45
N GLY A 98 -4.07 -2.14 9.25
CA GLY A 98 -5.49 -2.34 8.95
C GLY A 98 -6.28 -1.05 8.75
N ILE A 99 -5.98 -0.03 9.54
CA ILE A 99 -6.58 1.30 9.43
C ILE A 99 -6.19 2.00 8.11
N ALA A 100 -5.02 1.68 7.55
CA ALA A 100 -4.55 2.22 6.28
C ALA A 100 -5.28 1.56 5.09
N LEU A 101 -5.35 0.23 5.07
CA LEU A 101 -6.05 -0.51 4.02
C LEU A 101 -7.56 -0.23 4.04
N PHE A 102 -8.17 -0.24 5.23
CA PHE A 102 -9.58 0.09 5.39
C PHE A 102 -9.90 1.52 4.96
N LEU A 103 -9.01 2.48 5.26
CA LEU A 103 -9.14 3.85 4.75
C LEU A 103 -9.11 3.92 3.23
N HIS A 104 -8.16 3.24 2.61
CA HIS A 104 -8.05 3.20 1.15
C HIS A 104 -9.30 2.57 0.53
N ALA A 105 -9.78 1.44 1.07
CA ALA A 105 -11.02 0.80 0.62
C ALA A 105 -12.25 1.71 0.75
N CYS A 106 -12.42 2.42 1.88
CA CYS A 106 -13.59 3.27 2.13
C CYS A 106 -13.55 4.63 1.42
N SER A 107 -12.35 5.22 1.28
CA SER A 107 -12.19 6.54 0.65
C SER A 107 -11.93 6.47 -0.85
N GLY A 108 -11.76 5.25 -1.38
CA GLY A 108 -11.49 4.97 -2.78
C GLY A 108 -10.04 5.24 -3.19
N CYS A 109 -9.65 4.55 -4.27
CA CYS A 109 -8.63 5.04 -5.19
C CYS A 109 -9.19 6.29 -5.92
N ASP A 110 -8.39 6.97 -6.76
CA ASP A 110 -8.74 8.19 -7.50
C ASP A 110 -10.11 8.17 -8.24
N THR A 111 -10.74 7.01 -8.39
CA THR A 111 -12.00 6.77 -9.12
C THR A 111 -13.24 6.45 -8.27
N SER A 112 -13.15 6.17 -6.96
CA SER A 112 -14.29 5.60 -6.20
C SER A 112 -14.64 6.28 -4.87
N ALA A 113 -14.16 7.50 -4.63
CA ALA A 113 -14.44 8.19 -3.38
C ALA A 113 -15.95 8.43 -3.14
N PRO A 114 -16.46 8.19 -1.91
CA PRO A 114 -17.84 8.53 -1.58
C PRO A 114 -18.12 10.01 -1.85
N PHE A 115 -19.25 10.30 -2.50
CA PHE A 115 -19.60 11.62 -3.00
C PHE A 115 -19.40 12.71 -1.93
N GLY A 116 -18.50 13.68 -2.21
CA GLY A 116 -18.21 14.80 -1.32
C GLY A 116 -17.32 14.51 -0.10
N GLN A 117 -16.62 13.36 -0.08
CA GLN A 117 -15.73 12.95 1.00
C GLN A 117 -14.31 12.66 0.48
N GLY A 118 -13.42 13.65 0.51
CA GLY A 118 -12.01 13.44 0.19
C GLY A 118 -11.24 12.70 1.31
N LYS A 119 -10.11 12.06 0.95
CA LYS A 119 -9.23 11.30 1.87
C LYS A 119 -8.92 12.07 3.18
N ASN A 120 -8.68 13.39 3.11
CA ASN A 120 -8.42 14.24 4.29
C ASN A 120 -9.65 14.48 5.20
N LYS A 121 -10.84 14.59 4.63
CA LYS A 121 -12.09 14.76 5.38
C LYS A 121 -12.49 13.46 6.08
N PHE A 122 -12.17 12.34 5.46
CA PHE A 122 -12.33 11.03 6.06
C PHE A 122 -11.35 10.82 7.23
N LEU A 123 -10.07 11.19 7.06
CA LEU A 123 -9.07 11.19 8.14
C LEU A 123 -9.43 12.10 9.32
N SER A 124 -9.99 13.29 9.06
CA SER A 124 -10.43 14.18 10.16
C SER A 124 -11.66 13.64 10.89
N THR A 125 -12.50 12.84 10.22
CA THR A 125 -13.64 12.15 10.81
C THR A 125 -13.21 10.99 11.71
N LYS A 126 -12.09 10.29 11.39
CA LYS A 126 -11.54 9.20 12.22
C LYS A 126 -11.26 9.58 13.67
N LYS A 127 -10.83 10.82 13.93
CA LYS A 127 -10.46 11.28 15.29
C LYS A 127 -11.61 11.18 16.31
N LYS A 128 -12.84 10.88 15.88
CA LYS A 128 -14.04 10.90 16.72
C LYS A 128 -14.77 9.56 16.86
N GLN A 129 -14.34 8.47 16.23
CA GLN A 129 -15.15 7.23 16.18
C GLN A 129 -14.36 5.96 16.51
N LEU A 130 -14.57 5.44 17.73
CA LEU A 130 -14.12 4.12 18.20
C LEU A 130 -14.53 2.97 17.25
N ARG A 131 -15.69 3.11 16.59
CA ARG A 131 -16.22 2.15 15.61
C ARG A 131 -15.35 2.01 14.36
N PHE A 132 -14.52 3.01 14.05
CA PHE A 132 -13.68 2.98 12.86
C PHE A 132 -12.58 1.91 12.98
N GLU A 133 -11.94 1.84 14.14
CA GLU A 133 -10.89 0.84 14.41
C GLU A 133 -11.49 -0.56 14.45
N GLN A 134 -12.64 -0.73 15.10
CA GLN A 134 -13.39 -1.99 15.14
C GLN A 134 -13.77 -2.47 13.73
N ASN A 135 -14.24 -1.57 12.86
CA ASN A 135 -14.56 -1.92 11.48
C ASN A 135 -13.31 -2.25 10.67
N ALA A 136 -12.18 -1.59 10.94
CA ALA A 136 -10.90 -1.93 10.30
C ALA A 136 -10.40 -3.32 10.74
N GLU A 137 -10.58 -3.69 12.01
CA GLU A 137 -10.27 -5.03 12.51
C GLU A 137 -11.17 -6.09 11.87
N VAL A 138 -12.48 -5.84 11.78
CA VAL A 138 -13.42 -6.74 11.07
C VAL A 138 -13.05 -6.84 9.59
N PHE A 139 -12.72 -5.73 8.94
CA PHE A 139 -12.30 -5.70 7.53
C PHE A 139 -11.09 -6.59 7.25
N LEU A 140 -10.16 -6.69 8.18
CA LEU A 140 -8.99 -7.57 8.06
C LEU A 140 -9.23 -9.01 8.48
N SER A 141 -10.36 -9.31 9.13
CA SER A 141 -10.64 -10.64 9.65
C SER A 141 -10.93 -11.61 8.50
N SER A 142 -10.19 -12.73 8.47
CA SER A 142 -10.44 -13.82 7.52
C SER A 142 -11.79 -14.51 7.74
N ASN A 143 -12.44 -14.29 8.89
CA ASN A 143 -13.74 -14.85 9.25
C ASN A 143 -14.89 -13.84 9.01
N ALA A 144 -14.60 -12.67 8.45
CA ALA A 144 -15.63 -11.70 8.13
C ALA A 144 -16.53 -12.25 7.02
N THR A 145 -17.85 -12.22 7.26
CA THR A 145 -18.87 -12.56 6.26
C THR A 145 -19.64 -11.30 5.88
N PRO A 146 -20.11 -11.18 4.63
CA PRO A 146 -21.15 -10.22 4.29
C PRO A 146 -22.39 -10.48 5.18
N GLU A 147 -23.03 -9.44 5.69
CA GLU A 147 -24.38 -9.55 6.28
C GLU A 147 -25.44 -9.86 5.22
#